data_AF-A0A4Y2M1G8-F1
#
_entry.id   AF-A0A4Y2M1G8-F1
#
_cell.length_a   1.000
_cell.length_b   1.000
_cell.length_c   1.000
_cell.angle_alpha   90.00
_cell.angle_beta   90.00
_cell.angle_gamma   90.00
#
_symmetry.space_group_name_H-M   'P 1'
#
loop_
_entity.id
_entity.type
_entity.pdbx_description
1 polymer ?
#
loop_
_entity_poly.entity_id
_entity_poly.type
_entity_poly.pdbx_seq_one_letter_code
_entity_poly.pdbx_strand_id
1 'polypeptide(L)'
;MDSSRSAQRAVIKLLLAEGEHASQIYRRMKEVCGEQCLARCTIFRWYQCYEAGLVNIKDLPHPGKAHVVTNSATTSAVDELMRQNRQIITREIAVELSISKGTVHHIIQKKLGYGKVCAQWVPKHLSGYQRTVRMGVCLTQQFLHWSHPLASYALGSVYQCQ
;
A
#
# COMPACT_ATOMS: atom_id res chain seq x y z
N MET A 1 10.49 34.50 -19.68
CA MET A 1 10.73 33.04 -19.72
C MET A 1 10.36 32.49 -18.35
N ASP A 2 9.61 31.38 -18.29
CA ASP A 2 9.36 30.70 -17.00
C ASP A 2 10.70 30.23 -16.43
N SER A 3 11.06 30.71 -15.24
CA SER A 3 12.32 30.37 -14.58
C SER A 3 12.23 29.07 -13.77
N SER A 4 11.12 28.34 -13.85
CA SER A 4 10.99 27.04 -13.21
C SER A 4 12.09 26.06 -13.64
N ARG A 5 12.52 25.20 -12.70
CA ARG A 5 13.58 24.20 -12.94
C ARG A 5 13.22 23.27 -14.11
N SER A 6 11.94 22.95 -14.28
CA SER A 6 11.44 22.08 -15.35
C SER A 6 11.51 22.77 -16.72
N ALA A 7 11.15 24.07 -16.80
CA ALA A 7 11.26 24.85 -18.03
C ALA A 7 12.72 25.00 -18.47
N GLN A 8 13.61 25.31 -17.53
CA GLN A 8 15.05 25.39 -17.80
C GLN A 8 15.63 24.07 -18.29
N ARG A 9 15.21 22.92 -17.74
CA ARG A 9 15.62 21.59 -18.24
C ARG A 9 15.09 21.29 -19.65
N ALA A 10 13.87 21.71 -19.97
CA ALA A 10 13.33 21.57 -21.32
C ALA A 10 14.17 22.36 -22.34
N VAL A 11 14.63 23.55 -21.96
CA VAL A 11 15.53 24.36 -22.81
C VAL A 11 16.89 23.70 -23.00
N ILE A 12 17.48 23.09 -21.96
CA ILE A 12 18.71 22.29 -22.13
C ILE A 12 18.50 21.18 -23.15
N LYS A 13 17.36 20.48 -23.10
CA LYS A 13 17.03 19.40 -24.03
C LYS A 13 16.87 19.90 -25.47
N LEU A 14 16.21 21.04 -25.65
CA LEU A 14 16.03 21.67 -26.97
C LEU A 14 17.38 22.09 -27.57
N LEU A 15 18.20 22.82 -26.79
CA LEU A 15 19.49 23.31 -27.26
C LEU A 15 20.47 22.17 -27.56
N LEU A 16 20.39 21.06 -26.82
CA LEU A 16 21.13 19.86 -27.17
C LEU A 16 20.69 19.30 -28.53
N ALA A 17 19.38 19.25 -28.80
CA ALA A 17 18.85 18.79 -30.08
C ALA A 17 19.23 19.72 -31.26
N GLU A 18 19.47 21.01 -30.99
CA GLU A 18 20.03 21.98 -31.92
C GLU A 18 21.55 21.80 -32.15
N GLY A 19 22.20 20.90 -31.41
CA GLY A 19 23.63 20.59 -31.53
C GLY A 19 24.54 21.49 -30.70
N GLU A 20 24.00 22.23 -29.73
CA GLU A 20 24.80 23.12 -28.88
C GLU A 20 25.59 22.35 -27.81
N HIS A 21 26.84 22.72 -27.59
CA HIS A 21 27.66 22.14 -26.53
C HIS A 21 27.28 22.67 -25.15
N ALA A 22 27.46 21.87 -24.08
CA ALA A 22 27.06 22.20 -22.70
C ALA A 22 27.55 23.57 -22.19
N SER A 23 28.75 24.00 -22.58
CA SER A 23 29.32 25.30 -22.23
C SER A 23 28.56 26.47 -22.86
N GLN A 24 28.12 26.31 -24.11
CA GLN A 24 27.36 27.30 -24.86
C GLN A 24 25.94 27.41 -24.29
N ILE A 25 25.32 26.27 -23.98
CA ILE A 25 24.03 26.19 -23.29
C ILE A 25 24.07 26.96 -21.97
N TYR A 26 25.09 26.75 -21.15
CA TYR A 26 25.24 27.48 -19.87
C TYR A 26 25.30 28.99 -20.06
N ARG A 27 26.09 29.46 -21.04
CA ARG A 27 26.24 30.90 -21.33
C ARG A 27 24.89 31.51 -21.71
N ARG A 28 24.19 30.92 -22.68
CA ARG A 28 22.87 31.40 -23.13
C ARG A 28 21.84 31.36 -22.02
N MET A 29 21.82 30.28 -21.22
CA MET A 29 20.91 30.20 -20.09
C MET A 29 21.21 31.25 -19.02
N LYS A 30 22.49 31.55 -18.74
CA LYS A 30 22.86 32.59 -17.78
C LYS A 30 22.49 33.99 -18.27
N GLU A 31 22.59 34.26 -19.57
CA GLU A 31 22.15 35.52 -20.18
C GLU A 31 20.63 35.71 -20.06
N VAL A 32 19.84 34.66 -20.30
CA VAL A 32 18.36 34.76 -20.30
C VAL A 32 17.75 34.64 -18.90
N CYS A 33 18.26 33.73 -18.06
CA CYS A 33 17.71 33.44 -16.74
C CYS A 33 18.40 34.21 -15.60
N GLY A 34 19.54 34.85 -15.86
CA GLY A 34 20.26 35.66 -14.88
C GLY A 34 20.58 34.89 -13.59
N GLU A 35 20.18 35.45 -12.45
CA GLU A 35 20.38 34.83 -11.12
C GLU A 35 19.49 33.62 -10.86
N GLN A 36 18.40 33.45 -11.63
CA GLN A 36 17.52 32.29 -11.51
C GLN A 36 18.00 31.10 -12.35
N CYS A 37 19.12 31.23 -13.06
CA CYS A 37 19.71 30.18 -13.87
C CYS A 37 20.17 28.99 -13.00
N LEU A 38 19.94 27.77 -13.50
CA LEU A 38 20.50 26.56 -12.90
C LEU A 38 22.03 26.66 -12.78
N ALA A 39 22.57 26.12 -11.69
CA ALA A 39 24.01 26.05 -11.50
C ALA A 39 24.69 25.29 -12.66
N ARG A 40 25.89 25.71 -13.04
CA ARG A 40 26.67 25.11 -14.14
C ARG A 40 26.78 23.59 -14.02
N CYS A 41 27.07 23.07 -12.83
CA CYS A 41 27.16 21.63 -12.57
C CYS A 41 25.82 20.90 -12.84
N THR A 42 24.68 21.53 -12.55
CA THR A 42 23.36 20.95 -12.80
C THR A 42 23.06 20.90 -14.29
N ILE A 43 23.40 21.95 -15.04
CA ILE A 43 23.21 21.99 -16.50
C ILE A 43 24.04 20.91 -17.19
N PHE A 44 25.31 20.77 -16.81
CA PHE A 44 26.20 19.74 -17.37
C PHE A 44 25.71 18.33 -17.05
N ARG A 45 25.21 18.09 -15.84
CA ARG A 45 24.62 16.79 -15.48
C ARG A 45 23.38 16.46 -16.33
N TRP A 46 22.49 17.43 -16.56
CA TRP A 46 21.31 17.23 -17.40
C TRP A 46 21.67 17.05 -18.88
N TYR A 47 22.64 17.79 -19.38
CA TYR A 47 23.20 17.60 -20.73
C TYR A 47 23.66 16.15 -20.93
N GLN A 48 24.49 15.64 -20.02
CA GLN A 48 24.96 14.23 -20.08
C GLN A 48 23.83 13.23 -19.98
N CYS A 49 22.83 13.50 -19.13
CA CYS A 49 21.64 12.66 -19.02
C CYS A 49 20.87 12.58 -20.35
N TYR A 50 20.70 13.70 -21.04
CA TYR A 50 20.00 13.76 -22.32
C TYR A 50 20.80 13.13 -23.47
N GLU A 51 22.12 13.33 -23.50
CA GLU A 51 23.04 12.61 -24.40
C GLU A 51 22.95 11.09 -24.20
N ALA A 52 22.82 10.65 -22.94
CA ALA A 52 22.62 9.24 -22.60
C ALA A 52 21.20 8.72 -22.89
N GLY A 53 20.33 9.51 -23.54
CA GLY A 53 19.00 9.08 -23.98
C GLY A 53 17.87 9.24 -22.96
N LEU A 54 18.06 9.98 -21.85
CA LEU A 54 16.95 10.25 -20.93
C LEU A 54 15.89 11.14 -21.60
N VAL A 55 14.64 10.69 -21.67
CA VAL A 55 13.56 11.45 -22.33
C VAL A 55 12.81 12.37 -21.35
N ASN A 56 12.80 12.03 -20.06
CA ASN A 56 11.97 12.71 -19.06
C ASN A 56 12.60 14.04 -18.57
N ILE A 57 11.78 15.09 -18.53
CA ILE A 57 12.15 16.43 -18.04
C ILE A 57 11.96 16.54 -16.52
N LYS A 58 11.01 15.76 -15.97
CA LYS A 58 10.72 15.73 -14.53
C LYS A 58 11.74 14.85 -13.81
N ASP A 59 11.97 15.15 -12.54
CA ASP A 59 12.73 14.28 -11.66
C ASP A 59 12.05 12.90 -11.62
N LEU A 60 12.86 11.84 -11.77
CA LEU A 60 12.37 10.49 -11.52
C LEU A 60 11.97 10.37 -10.06
N PRO A 61 10.94 9.56 -9.74
CA PRO A 61 10.59 9.28 -8.36
C PRO A 61 11.83 8.74 -7.65
N HIS A 62 12.36 9.51 -6.71
CA HIS A 62 13.50 9.09 -5.93
C HIS A 62 13.03 8.00 -4.95
N PRO A 63 13.65 6.81 -4.94
CA PRO A 63 13.33 5.81 -3.94
C PRO A 63 13.67 6.39 -2.57
N GLY A 64 12.64 6.76 -1.81
CA GLY A 64 12.83 7.29 -0.46
C GLY A 64 13.44 6.21 0.46
N LYS A 65 14.05 6.64 1.57
CA LYS A 65 14.70 5.76 2.56
C LYS A 65 13.81 4.61 3.06
N ALA A 66 12.49 4.82 3.15
CA ALA A 66 11.53 3.78 3.53
C ALA A 66 11.41 2.63 2.51
N HIS A 67 11.66 2.91 1.23
CA HIS A 67 11.66 1.89 0.17
C HIS A 67 12.81 0.90 0.34
N VAL A 68 13.96 1.35 0.87
CA VAL A 68 15.15 0.50 1.05
C VAL A 68 14.99 -0.48 2.22
N VAL A 69 14.34 -0.06 3.31
CA VAL A 69 14.07 -0.93 4.48
C VAL A 69 12.91 -1.89 4.23
N THR A 70 11.97 -1.51 3.35
CA THR A 70 10.78 -2.30 3.02
C THR A 70 11.03 -3.14 1.77
N ASN A 71 11.85 -4.18 1.90
CA ASN A 71 12.08 -5.15 0.83
C ASN A 71 10.89 -6.13 0.71
N SER A 72 10.79 -6.85 -0.40
CA SER A 72 9.79 -7.92 -0.60
C SER A 72 9.92 -9.00 0.48
N ALA A 73 11.15 -9.39 0.84
CA ALA A 73 11.41 -10.39 1.87
C ALA A 73 10.84 -9.99 3.25
N THR A 74 11.06 -8.75 3.70
CA THR A 74 10.52 -8.28 4.98
C THR A 74 9.00 -8.14 4.93
N THR A 75 8.44 -7.76 3.78
CA THR A 75 6.98 -7.71 3.58
C THR A 75 6.36 -9.10 3.68
N SER A 76 6.97 -10.11 3.05
CA SER A 76 6.51 -11.50 3.13
C SER A 76 6.60 -12.08 4.54
N ALA A 77 7.70 -11.81 5.26
CA ALA A 77 7.86 -12.26 6.65
C ALA A 77 6.77 -11.68 7.57
N VAL A 78 6.43 -10.39 7.41
CA VAL A 78 5.31 -9.78 8.14
C VAL A 78 3.98 -10.45 7.80
N ASP A 79 3.71 -10.73 6.51
CA ASP A 79 2.47 -11.40 6.11
C ASP A 79 2.37 -12.82 6.68
N GLU A 80 3.47 -13.56 6.70
CA GLU A 80 3.53 -14.91 7.27
C GLU A 80 3.21 -14.93 8.77
N LEU A 81 3.84 -14.06 9.56
CA LEU A 81 3.56 -13.93 10.99
C LEU A 81 2.09 -13.58 11.25
N MET A 82 1.50 -12.69 10.44
CA MET A 82 0.10 -12.33 10.54
C MET A 82 -0.87 -13.44 10.11
N ARG A 83 -0.44 -14.36 9.24
CA ARG A 83 -1.22 -15.54 8.84
C ARG A 83 -1.18 -16.62 9.91
N GLN A 84 -0.03 -16.82 10.53
CA GLN A 84 0.16 -17.79 11.62
C GLN A 84 -0.62 -17.38 12.88
N ASN A 85 -0.54 -16.10 13.26
CA ASN A 85 -1.27 -15.57 14.41
C ASN A 85 -2.06 -14.31 14.03
N ARG A 86 -3.38 -14.46 13.88
CA ARG A 86 -4.28 -13.35 13.53
C ARG A 86 -4.43 -12.29 14.62
N GLN A 87 -3.96 -12.57 15.85
CA GLN A 87 -4.04 -11.67 17.00
C GLN A 87 -2.68 -11.03 17.35
N ILE A 88 -1.63 -11.28 16.57
CA ILE A 88 -0.27 -10.75 16.81
C ILE A 88 -0.26 -9.21 16.86
N ILE A 89 0.46 -8.62 17.80
CA ILE A 89 0.57 -7.16 17.91
C ILE A 89 1.77 -6.63 17.13
N THR A 90 1.66 -5.40 16.61
CA THR A 90 2.72 -4.74 15.83
C THR A 90 4.06 -4.66 16.57
N ARG A 91 4.05 -4.64 17.91
CA ARG A 91 5.28 -4.63 18.72
C ARG A 91 6.01 -5.98 18.69
N GLU A 92 5.27 -7.09 18.71
CA GLU A 92 5.85 -8.43 18.64
C GLU A 92 6.54 -8.64 17.30
N ILE A 93 5.85 -8.32 16.20
CA ILE A 93 6.43 -8.37 14.84
C ILE A 93 7.69 -7.50 14.73
N ALA A 94 7.68 -6.31 15.34
CA ALA A 94 8.82 -5.40 15.31
C ALA A 94 10.05 -6.00 16.01
N VAL A 95 9.84 -6.66 17.15
CA VAL A 95 10.90 -7.34 17.90
C VAL A 95 11.40 -8.57 17.14
N GLU A 96 10.48 -9.41 16.67
CA GLU A 96 10.79 -10.66 15.98
C GLU A 96 11.58 -10.45 14.69
N LEU A 97 11.20 -9.43 13.90
CA LEU A 97 11.89 -9.09 12.66
C LEU A 97 12.99 -8.04 12.85
N SER A 98 13.26 -7.59 14.08
CA SER A 98 14.25 -6.54 14.39
C SER A 98 14.10 -5.27 13.54
N ILE A 99 12.86 -4.85 13.30
CA ILE A 99 12.51 -3.66 12.51
C ILE A 99 11.76 -2.64 13.36
N SER A 100 11.78 -1.38 12.92
CA SER A 100 11.06 -0.33 13.63
C SER A 100 9.54 -0.58 13.59
N LYS A 101 8.85 -0.28 14.70
CA LYS A 101 7.38 -0.34 14.78
C LYS A 101 6.71 0.47 13.66
N GLY A 102 7.29 1.62 13.29
CA GLY A 102 6.79 2.46 12.20
C GLY A 102 6.86 1.77 10.84
N THR A 103 7.94 1.04 10.58
CA THR A 103 8.11 0.22 9.38
C THR A 103 7.06 -0.89 9.32
N VAL A 104 6.86 -1.63 10.41
CA VAL A 104 5.82 -2.68 10.47
C VAL A 104 4.45 -2.09 10.18
N HIS A 105 4.11 -0.97 10.83
CA HIS A 105 2.84 -0.31 10.61
C HIS A 105 2.64 0.12 9.15
N HIS A 106 3.68 0.67 8.53
CA HIS A 106 3.66 1.03 7.11
C HIS A 106 3.45 -0.20 6.22
N ILE A 107 4.14 -1.32 6.49
CA ILE A 107 3.97 -2.57 5.74
C ILE A 107 2.53 -3.07 5.84
N ILE A 108 2.00 -3.20 7.06
CA ILE A 108 0.65 -3.71 7.32
C ILE A 108 -0.39 -2.86 6.58
N GLN A 109 -0.34 -1.53 6.69
CA GLN A 109 -1.37 -0.66 6.15
C GLN A 109 -1.20 -0.31 4.67
N LYS A 110 0.04 -0.03 4.22
CA LYS A 110 0.31 0.51 2.88
C LYS A 110 0.74 -0.55 1.87
N LYS A 111 1.34 -1.65 2.31
CA LYS A 111 1.80 -2.73 1.42
C LYS A 111 0.83 -3.90 1.41
N LEU A 112 0.42 -4.39 2.58
CA LEU A 112 -0.49 -5.55 2.72
C LEU A 112 -1.97 -5.14 2.73
N GLY A 113 -2.28 -3.91 3.14
CA GLY A 113 -3.66 -3.41 3.19
C GLY A 113 -4.50 -4.00 4.32
N TYR A 114 -3.88 -4.57 5.35
CA TYR A 114 -4.60 -5.12 6.49
C TYR A 114 -5.13 -4.02 7.43
N GLY A 115 -6.37 -4.23 7.89
CA GLY A 115 -7.00 -3.42 8.93
C GLY A 115 -7.13 -4.20 10.23
N LYS A 116 -7.07 -3.51 11.37
CA LYS A 116 -7.38 -4.12 12.67
C LYS A 116 -8.90 -4.24 12.82
N VAL A 117 -9.37 -5.44 13.13
CA VAL A 117 -10.78 -5.71 13.44
C VAL A 117 -10.87 -6.22 14.88
N CYS A 118 -11.93 -5.85 15.59
CA CYS A 118 -12.20 -6.37 16.93
C CYS A 118 -12.75 -7.80 16.84
N ALA A 119 -12.34 -8.68 17.76
CA ALA A 119 -12.91 -10.01 17.85
C ALA A 119 -14.41 -9.92 18.20
N GLN A 120 -15.22 -10.76 17.56
CA GLN A 120 -16.64 -10.88 17.88
C GLN A 120 -16.82 -11.65 19.19
N TRP A 121 -17.69 -11.15 20.08
CA TRP A 121 -18.01 -11.87 21.30
C TRP A 121 -18.81 -13.14 20.99
N VAL A 122 -18.36 -14.27 21.53
CA VAL A 122 -19.03 -15.57 21.36
C VAL A 122 -19.59 -16.00 22.72
N PRO A 123 -20.91 -16.27 22.85
CA PRO A 123 -21.53 -16.51 24.15
C PRO A 123 -20.99 -17.69 24.95
N LYS A 124 -20.50 -18.73 24.26
CA LYS A 124 -20.00 -19.94 24.91
C LYS A 124 -18.97 -20.64 24.03
N HIS A 125 -17.93 -21.17 24.67
CA HIS A 125 -17.02 -22.10 24.02
C HIS A 125 -17.69 -23.47 23.87
N LEU A 126 -18.09 -23.81 22.64
CA LEU A 126 -18.81 -25.06 22.36
C LEU A 126 -17.85 -26.25 22.23
N SER A 127 -18.23 -27.38 22.83
CA SER A 127 -17.57 -28.66 22.59
C SER A 127 -17.88 -29.20 21.19
N GLY A 128 -17.08 -30.17 20.72
CA GLY A 128 -17.31 -30.81 19.42
C GLY A 128 -18.71 -31.41 19.30
N TYR A 129 -19.15 -32.16 20.34
CA TYR A 129 -20.50 -32.71 20.42
C TYR A 129 -21.58 -31.63 20.33
N GLN A 130 -21.44 -30.54 21.08
CA GLN A 130 -22.41 -29.43 21.06
C GLN A 130 -22.51 -28.78 19.68
N ARG A 131 -21.40 -28.68 18.93
CA ARG A 131 -21.42 -28.19 17.55
C ARG A 131 -22.20 -29.12 16.64
N THR A 132 -21.95 -30.43 16.72
CA THR A 132 -22.65 -31.44 15.90
C THR A 132 -24.15 -31.43 16.15
N VAL A 133 -24.59 -31.40 17.41
CA VAL A 133 -26.02 -31.33 17.75
C VAL A 133 -26.65 -30.07 17.18
N ARG A 134 -26.01 -28.90 17.34
CA ARG A 134 -26.52 -27.64 16.77
C ARG A 134 -26.62 -27.69 15.25
N MET A 135 -25.59 -28.20 14.57
CA MET A 135 -25.62 -28.37 13.11
C MET A 135 -26.76 -29.31 12.68
N GLY A 136 -26.97 -30.42 13.40
CA GLY A 136 -28.05 -31.35 13.13
C GLY A 136 -29.44 -30.70 13.20
N VAL A 137 -29.70 -29.93 14.27
CA VAL A 137 -30.97 -29.20 14.44
C VAL A 137 -31.18 -28.15 13.34
N CYS A 138 -30.15 -27.38 12.98
CA CYS A 138 -30.25 -26.40 11.91
C CYS A 138 -30.56 -27.06 10.56
N LEU A 139 -29.89 -28.17 10.25
CA LEU A 139 -30.09 -28.91 9.01
C LEU A 139 -31.50 -29.49 8.94
N THR A 140 -31.99 -30.16 9.98
CA THR A 140 -33.35 -30.72 10.00
C THR A 140 -34.41 -29.63 9.88
N GLN A 141 -34.22 -28.49 10.55
CA GLN A 141 -35.13 -27.34 10.44
C GLN A 141 -35.13 -26.74 9.03
N GLN A 142 -33.97 -26.67 8.38
CA GLN A 142 -33.86 -26.25 6.98
C GLN A 142 -34.58 -27.23 6.05
N PHE A 143 -34.37 -28.55 6.20
CA PHE A 143 -35.08 -29.57 5.43
C PHE A 143 -36.60 -29.45 5.57
N LEU A 144 -37.12 -29.27 6.78
CA LEU A 144 -38.56 -29.10 7.01
C LEU A 144 -39.11 -27.83 6.34
N HIS A 145 -38.39 -26.72 6.41
CA HIS A 145 -38.76 -25.46 5.75
C HIS A 145 -38.79 -25.58 4.22
N TRP A 146 -37.83 -26.28 3.61
CA TRP A 146 -37.80 -26.48 2.16
C TRP A 146 -38.80 -27.54 1.66
N SER A 147 -39.17 -28.50 2.51
CA SER A 147 -40.09 -29.60 2.14
C SER A 147 -41.57 -29.22 2.25
N HIS A 148 -41.91 -28.12 2.94
CA HIS A 148 -43.29 -27.67 3.11
C HIS A 148 -43.43 -26.14 2.91
N PRO A 149 -43.71 -25.67 1.68
CA PRO A 149 -43.80 -24.22 1.38
C PRO A 149 -44.97 -23.46 2.05
N LEU A 150 -45.87 -24.12 2.78
CA LEU A 150 -47.14 -23.53 3.25
C LEU A 150 -47.43 -23.72 4.75
N ALA A 151 -46.42 -23.90 5.60
CA ALA A 151 -46.62 -23.97 7.05
C ALA A 151 -46.23 -22.66 7.77
N SER A 152 -46.60 -21.50 7.20
CA SER A 152 -46.39 -20.19 7.84
C SER A 152 -47.48 -19.80 8.85
N TYR A 153 -48.49 -20.64 9.11
CA TYR A 153 -49.56 -20.32 10.08
C TYR A 153 -49.99 -21.55 10.89
N ALA A 154 -49.12 -22.04 11.77
CA ALA A 154 -49.53 -22.88 12.89
C ALA A 154 -48.57 -22.72 14.07
N LEU A 155 -48.36 -21.48 14.51
CA LEU A 155 -47.90 -21.21 15.87
C LEU A 155 -49.07 -21.47 16.83
N GLY A 156 -49.30 -22.75 17.12
CA GLY A 156 -50.09 -23.21 18.26
C GLY A 156 -49.21 -23.26 19.50
N SER A 157 -49.42 -22.27 20.38
CA SER A 157 -49.08 -22.18 21.80
C SER A 157 -48.70 -23.50 22.50
N VAL A 158 -47.54 -23.54 23.17
CA VAL A 158 -47.43 -24.14 24.51
C VAL A 158 -46.35 -23.41 25.34
N TYR A 159 -46.74 -23.05 26.58
CA TYR A 159 -45.97 -22.70 27.79
C TYR A 159 -46.07 -21.26 28.27
N GLN A 160 -47.15 -21.04 29.05
CA GLN A 160 -47.35 -19.96 30.00
C GLN A 160 -46.97 -20.52 31.38
N CYS A 161 -45.96 -19.95 32.04
CA CYS A 161 -45.61 -20.28 33.42
C CYS A 161 -46.12 -19.18 34.36
N GLN A 162 -46.92 -19.58 35.36
CA GLN A 162 -47.02 -18.91 36.65
C GLN A 162 -45.84 -19.33 37.53
#